data_AF-A0A523MQC0-F1
#
_entry.id   AF-A0A523MQC0-F1
#
_cell.length_a   1.000
_cell.length_b   1.000
_cell.length_c   1.000
_cell.angle_alpha   90.00
_cell.angle_beta   90.00
_cell.angle_gamma   90.00
#
_symmetry.space_group_name_H-M   'P 1'
#
loop_
_entity.id
_entity.type
_entity.pdbx_description
1 polymer ?
#
loop_
_entity_poly.entity_id
_entity_poly.type
_entity_poly.pdbx_seq_one_letter_code
_entity_poly.pdbx_strand_id
1 'polypeptide(L)'
;MKRNLKAQGIDGIQGEFGIGLLSFWTVGEELILVSPGADGKTYQMRMRKGDPRYTVTQRRTLLPAAGAELTIAPLLPGIRHFSGEKIQWYLASELRDRIRNTGVTIEVVDRQARKHFKVEPRQFSGRLLHDLATPETKFGRIYVEVYLAEANPENHIELHRHGTRVLADIATLESFNKLPWTSRLMQGIVDAEFLNLTPGTRSGIVQDERFAAFVQGMRQIDTQLTALIEAQKKAEEEQASQQMLRTIQRAFREALLTLPAEEYDWFDVQKRSLRPTTGSAPGPSGNSISDALLVPDDVAAAKERGGQRAFFDFAGPLYSVRVIPGSCQMAVSTSKTFRALARDRARRTVEQAVQFEWRIVEGAGQLENAAAEIVTLRASPEPELCRLQVTARQGDTECQSAAALITVTDSLVRATEPGSRLVRGLPGFTFNRAPNEPWRSHFDVEKNLIVVNSAHRDFVYASRGRALKLRYIARLFAKEMVCRNFPGLPADQLLERMVELSLYTEDNLT
;
A
#
# COMPACT_ATOMS: atom_id res chain seq x y z
N MET A 1 -52.44 -16.41 -25.79
CA MET A 1 -52.10 -17.21 -24.60
C MET A 1 -51.09 -16.51 -23.68
N LYS A 2 -49.75 -16.57 -23.88
CA LYS A 2 -48.79 -15.99 -22.91
C LYS A 2 -48.93 -14.47 -22.68
N ARG A 3 -49.27 -13.67 -23.70
CA ARG A 3 -49.67 -12.25 -23.54
C ARG A 3 -50.90 -12.09 -22.65
N ASN A 4 -51.91 -12.95 -22.77
CA ASN A 4 -53.12 -12.94 -21.94
C ASN A 4 -52.79 -13.30 -20.47
N LEU A 5 -51.87 -14.23 -20.24
CA LEU A 5 -51.44 -14.63 -18.89
C LEU A 5 -50.66 -13.50 -18.19
N LYS A 6 -49.78 -12.76 -18.91
CA LYS A 6 -49.21 -11.50 -18.38
C LYS A 6 -50.31 -10.46 -18.08
N ALA A 7 -51.31 -10.32 -18.95
CA ALA A 7 -52.45 -9.43 -18.73
C ALA A 7 -53.42 -9.89 -17.62
N GLN A 8 -53.24 -11.10 -17.07
CA GLN A 8 -53.98 -11.64 -15.92
C GLN A 8 -53.18 -11.53 -14.61
N GLY A 9 -52.06 -10.78 -14.59
CA GLY A 9 -51.30 -10.50 -13.38
C GLY A 9 -50.40 -11.65 -12.90
N ILE A 10 -50.06 -12.60 -13.77
CA ILE A 10 -49.13 -13.69 -13.43
C ILE A 10 -47.69 -13.22 -13.69
N ASP A 11 -47.02 -12.79 -12.63
CA ASP A 11 -45.61 -12.41 -12.65
C ASP A 11 -44.67 -13.61 -12.88
N GLY A 12 -43.41 -13.32 -13.25
CA GLY A 12 -42.38 -14.32 -13.54
C GLY A 12 -42.42 -14.95 -14.94
N ILE A 13 -43.39 -14.62 -15.80
CA ILE A 13 -43.48 -15.17 -17.16
C ILE A 13 -42.46 -14.52 -18.11
N GLN A 14 -41.25 -15.11 -18.18
CA GLN A 14 -40.15 -14.65 -19.04
C GLN A 14 -40.42 -14.80 -20.56
N GLY A 15 -41.23 -15.78 -20.97
CA GLY A 15 -41.32 -16.21 -22.38
C GLY A 15 -42.20 -15.36 -23.30
N GLU A 16 -41.70 -14.21 -23.76
CA GLU A 16 -42.48 -13.21 -24.52
C GLU A 16 -42.85 -13.66 -25.95
N PHE A 17 -41.85 -14.08 -26.75
CA PHE A 17 -42.01 -14.33 -28.19
C PHE A 17 -42.30 -15.80 -28.57
N GLY A 18 -42.39 -16.71 -27.59
CA GLY A 18 -42.63 -18.14 -27.82
C GLY A 18 -41.44 -18.94 -28.40
N ILE A 19 -40.53 -18.31 -29.14
CA ILE A 19 -39.38 -18.91 -29.83
C ILE A 19 -38.35 -19.64 -28.94
N GLY A 20 -38.45 -19.55 -27.61
CA GLY A 20 -37.45 -20.08 -26.67
C GLY A 20 -37.19 -21.59 -26.76
N LEU A 21 -38.15 -22.38 -27.27
CA LEU A 21 -37.92 -23.81 -27.54
C LEU A 21 -37.05 -24.03 -28.79
N LEU A 22 -37.16 -23.17 -29.81
CA LEU A 22 -36.47 -23.33 -31.10
C LEU A 22 -34.95 -23.21 -31.00
N SER A 23 -34.41 -22.64 -29.91
CA SER A 23 -32.95 -22.66 -29.68
C SER A 23 -32.36 -24.08 -29.49
N PHE A 24 -33.17 -25.15 -29.42
CA PHE A 24 -32.63 -26.51 -29.52
C PHE A 24 -31.86 -26.77 -30.83
N TRP A 25 -32.17 -26.03 -31.91
CA TRP A 25 -31.49 -26.13 -33.20
C TRP A 25 -29.99 -25.81 -33.15
N THR A 26 -29.52 -25.09 -32.13
CA THR A 26 -28.08 -24.84 -31.90
C THR A 26 -27.42 -25.95 -31.07
N VAL A 27 -28.19 -26.92 -30.54
CA VAL A 27 -27.75 -27.92 -29.56
C VAL A 27 -27.86 -29.35 -30.10
N GLY A 28 -28.91 -29.68 -30.86
CA GLY A 28 -29.11 -31.00 -31.47
C GLY A 28 -30.12 -31.02 -32.61
N GLU A 29 -30.35 -32.22 -33.17
CA GLU A 29 -31.13 -32.42 -34.40
C GLU A 29 -32.63 -32.70 -34.16
N GLU A 30 -33.01 -33.35 -33.06
CA GLU A 30 -34.41 -33.57 -32.66
C GLU A 30 -34.62 -33.18 -31.19
N LEU A 31 -35.76 -32.55 -30.91
CA LEU A 31 -36.26 -32.28 -29.56
C LEU A 31 -37.53 -33.10 -29.32
N ILE A 32 -37.58 -33.76 -28.17
CA ILE A 32 -38.74 -34.48 -27.66
C ILE A 32 -39.10 -33.86 -26.31
N LEU A 33 -40.34 -33.40 -26.16
CA LEU A 33 -40.91 -32.90 -24.92
C LEU A 33 -42.04 -33.83 -24.48
N VAL A 34 -41.98 -34.31 -23.24
CA VAL A 34 -43.00 -35.19 -22.64
C VAL A 34 -43.59 -34.49 -21.42
N SER A 35 -44.92 -34.38 -21.36
CA SER A 35 -45.64 -33.67 -20.28
C SER A 35 -46.96 -34.37 -19.98
N PRO A 36 -47.44 -34.38 -18.72
CA PRO A 36 -48.84 -34.65 -18.45
C PRO A 36 -49.70 -33.50 -19.02
N GLY A 37 -50.90 -33.84 -19.51
CA GLY A 37 -51.98 -32.90 -19.76
C GLY A 37 -52.87 -32.72 -18.53
N ALA A 38 -53.71 -31.68 -18.54
CA ALA A 38 -54.71 -31.44 -17.49
C ALA A 38 -55.82 -32.52 -17.43
N ASP A 39 -55.87 -33.41 -18.42
CA ASP A 39 -56.74 -34.59 -18.49
C ASP A 39 -56.08 -35.87 -17.93
N GLY A 40 -54.92 -35.74 -17.29
CA GLY A 40 -54.18 -36.86 -16.70
C GLY A 40 -53.44 -37.76 -17.69
N LYS A 41 -53.44 -37.45 -18.99
CA LYS A 41 -52.75 -38.25 -20.02
C LYS A 41 -51.36 -37.68 -20.32
N THR A 42 -50.38 -38.55 -20.55
CA THR A 42 -49.05 -38.10 -21.00
C THR A 42 -49.06 -37.81 -22.50
N TYR A 43 -48.59 -36.63 -22.89
CA TYR A 43 -48.40 -36.23 -24.28
C TYR A 43 -46.92 -36.09 -24.61
N GLN A 44 -46.53 -36.51 -25.81
CA GLN A 44 -45.20 -36.36 -26.38
C GLN A 44 -45.28 -35.42 -27.59
N MET A 45 -44.59 -34.28 -27.52
CA MET A 45 -44.31 -33.41 -28.67
C MET A 45 -42.93 -33.71 -29.23
N ARG A 46 -42.79 -33.79 -30.55
CA ARG A 46 -41.51 -33.95 -31.27
C ARG A 46 -41.34 -32.86 -32.30
N MET A 47 -40.15 -32.24 -32.32
CA MET A 47 -39.71 -31.19 -33.25
C MET A 47 -38.36 -31.58 -33.86
N ARG A 48 -38.08 -31.15 -35.09
CA ARG A 48 -36.78 -31.38 -35.77
C ARG A 48 -36.11 -30.07 -36.15
N LYS A 49 -34.79 -30.12 -36.29
CA LYS A 49 -33.99 -29.01 -36.80
C LYS A 49 -34.27 -28.80 -38.29
N GLY A 50 -34.54 -27.55 -38.67
CA GLY A 50 -34.87 -27.17 -40.05
C GLY A 50 -36.29 -27.49 -40.53
N ASP A 51 -37.07 -28.30 -39.80
CA ASP A 51 -38.49 -28.52 -40.09
C ASP A 51 -39.35 -27.62 -39.17
N PRO A 52 -40.17 -26.70 -39.69
CA PRO A 52 -41.06 -25.87 -38.87
C PRO A 52 -42.24 -26.65 -38.27
N ARG A 53 -42.48 -27.90 -38.70
CA ARG A 53 -43.56 -28.74 -38.21
C ARG A 53 -43.18 -29.44 -36.91
N TYR A 54 -44.17 -29.63 -36.06
CA TYR A 54 -44.10 -30.47 -34.87
C TYR A 54 -45.16 -31.56 -34.94
N THR A 55 -44.95 -32.65 -34.22
CA THR A 55 -45.92 -33.74 -34.08
C THR A 55 -46.24 -33.93 -32.61
N VAL A 56 -47.52 -34.19 -32.28
CA VAL A 56 -47.96 -34.48 -30.92
C VAL A 56 -48.66 -35.83 -30.92
N THR A 57 -48.26 -36.73 -30.01
CA THR A 57 -48.86 -38.05 -29.84
C THR A 57 -49.12 -38.33 -28.37
N GLN A 58 -50.17 -39.09 -28.06
CA GLN A 58 -50.44 -39.54 -26.70
C GLN A 58 -49.52 -40.72 -26.36
N ARG A 59 -48.85 -40.67 -25.21
CA ARG A 59 -47.95 -41.70 -24.69
C ARG A 59 -48.63 -42.51 -23.58
N ARG A 60 -48.58 -43.84 -23.67
CA ARG A 60 -48.84 -44.74 -22.53
C ARG A 60 -47.56 -44.93 -21.71
N THR A 61 -47.05 -43.83 -21.16
CA THR A 61 -45.81 -43.84 -20.36
C THR A 61 -46.00 -42.86 -19.21
N LEU A 62 -45.88 -43.35 -17.98
CA LEU A 62 -45.92 -42.54 -16.77
C LEU A 62 -44.58 -41.82 -16.61
N LEU A 63 -44.62 -40.54 -16.31
CA LEU A 63 -43.43 -39.78 -15.92
C LEU A 63 -43.12 -40.10 -14.44
N PRO A 64 -41.85 -40.26 -14.04
CA PRO A 64 -41.46 -40.62 -12.68
C PRO A 64 -41.65 -39.49 -11.66
N ALA A 65 -41.91 -38.26 -12.11
CA ALA A 65 -42.16 -37.08 -11.29
C ALA A 65 -43.17 -36.15 -11.98
N ALA A 66 -43.81 -35.28 -11.20
CA ALA A 66 -44.66 -34.22 -11.74
C ALA A 66 -43.81 -33.12 -12.39
N GLY A 67 -43.98 -32.91 -13.70
CA GLY A 67 -43.21 -31.94 -14.47
C GLY A 67 -43.25 -32.26 -15.97
N ALA A 68 -42.34 -31.66 -16.74
CA ALA A 68 -42.14 -31.99 -18.15
C ALA A 68 -40.68 -32.38 -18.41
N GLU A 69 -40.47 -33.49 -19.11
CA GLU A 69 -39.16 -33.99 -19.53
C GLU A 69 -38.83 -33.49 -20.93
N LEU A 70 -37.63 -32.91 -21.12
CA LEU A 70 -37.18 -32.37 -22.41
C LEU A 70 -35.85 -33.03 -22.79
N THR A 71 -35.87 -33.77 -23.90
CA THR A 71 -34.73 -34.53 -24.43
C THR A 71 -34.32 -33.97 -25.79
N ILE A 72 -33.03 -33.63 -25.96
CA ILE A 72 -32.44 -33.20 -27.23
C ILE A 72 -31.44 -34.27 -27.69
N ALA A 73 -31.68 -34.88 -28.85
CA ALA A 73 -30.81 -35.94 -29.39
C ALA A 73 -30.97 -36.10 -30.91
N PRO A 74 -29.93 -36.53 -31.64
CA PRO A 74 -28.52 -36.48 -31.26
C PRO A 74 -28.02 -35.02 -31.09
N LEU A 75 -27.01 -34.83 -30.24
CA LEU A 75 -26.33 -33.54 -30.08
C LEU A 75 -25.42 -33.22 -31.27
N LEU A 76 -25.22 -31.93 -31.57
CA LEU A 76 -24.34 -31.47 -32.64
C LEU A 76 -22.86 -31.78 -32.33
N PRO A 77 -22.01 -32.08 -33.33
CA PRO A 77 -20.62 -32.51 -33.10
C PRO A 77 -19.79 -31.61 -32.19
N GLY A 78 -19.90 -30.28 -32.32
CA GLY A 78 -19.18 -29.32 -31.50
C GLY A 78 -19.58 -29.30 -30.01
N ILE A 79 -20.77 -29.81 -29.66
CA ILE A 79 -21.36 -29.73 -28.32
C ILE A 79 -21.23 -31.06 -27.55
N ARG A 80 -20.90 -32.16 -28.24
CA ARG A 80 -20.66 -33.49 -27.63
C ARG A 80 -19.51 -33.55 -26.62
N HIS A 81 -18.70 -32.49 -26.52
CA HIS A 81 -17.50 -32.39 -25.69
C HIS A 81 -17.68 -31.50 -24.44
N PHE A 82 -18.91 -31.05 -24.13
CA PHE A 82 -19.19 -30.32 -22.89
C PHE A 82 -19.35 -31.28 -21.70
N SER A 83 -18.48 -31.13 -20.70
CA SER A 83 -18.61 -31.81 -19.40
C SER A 83 -19.71 -31.18 -18.55
N GLY A 84 -20.26 -31.94 -17.60
CA GLY A 84 -21.24 -31.43 -16.63
C GLY A 84 -20.69 -30.26 -15.80
N GLU A 85 -19.39 -30.20 -15.58
CA GLU A 85 -18.69 -29.08 -14.93
C GLU A 85 -18.81 -27.77 -15.73
N LYS A 86 -18.55 -27.81 -17.05
CA LYS A 86 -18.72 -26.64 -17.92
C LYS A 86 -20.18 -26.20 -18.01
N ILE A 87 -21.11 -27.16 -17.99
CA ILE A 87 -22.56 -26.88 -17.97
C ILE A 87 -22.97 -26.24 -16.63
N GLN A 88 -22.44 -26.73 -15.50
CA GLN A 88 -22.71 -26.14 -14.18
C GLN A 88 -22.10 -24.73 -14.06
N TRP A 89 -20.87 -24.50 -14.53
CA TRP A 89 -20.26 -23.15 -14.58
C TRP A 89 -21.08 -22.17 -15.43
N TYR A 90 -21.56 -22.62 -16.59
CA TYR A 90 -22.41 -21.81 -17.47
C TYR A 90 -23.73 -21.43 -16.78
N LEU A 91 -24.43 -22.40 -16.18
CA LEU A 91 -25.69 -22.15 -15.47
C LEU A 91 -25.51 -21.30 -14.19
N ALA A 92 -24.37 -21.45 -13.49
CA ALA A 92 -24.03 -20.68 -12.29
C ALA A 92 -23.75 -19.18 -12.56
N SER A 93 -23.39 -18.84 -13.80
CA SER A 93 -23.24 -17.47 -14.30
C SER A 93 -24.56 -16.96 -14.89
N GLU A 94 -25.14 -17.68 -15.86
CA GLU A 94 -26.31 -17.22 -16.64
C GLU A 94 -27.62 -17.15 -15.85
N LEU A 95 -27.76 -17.96 -14.79
CA LEU A 95 -28.97 -18.03 -13.96
C LEU A 95 -28.72 -17.58 -12.51
N ARG A 96 -27.58 -16.94 -12.23
CA ARG A 96 -27.11 -16.53 -10.88
C ARG A 96 -28.24 -15.94 -10.02
N ASP A 97 -28.83 -14.83 -10.47
CA ASP A 97 -29.80 -14.09 -9.68
C ASP A 97 -31.19 -14.73 -9.70
N ARG A 98 -31.46 -15.63 -10.65
CA ARG A 98 -32.65 -16.49 -10.61
C ARG A 98 -32.56 -17.53 -9.51
N ILE A 99 -31.41 -18.20 -9.38
CA ILE A 99 -31.17 -19.18 -8.32
C ILE A 99 -31.28 -18.50 -6.94
N ARG A 100 -30.78 -17.25 -6.81
CA ARG A 100 -30.97 -16.41 -5.60
C ARG A 100 -32.44 -16.05 -5.35
N ASN A 101 -33.15 -15.54 -6.36
CA ASN A 101 -34.46 -14.90 -6.17
C ASN A 101 -35.65 -15.88 -6.21
N THR A 102 -35.55 -17.03 -6.89
CA THR A 102 -36.66 -17.99 -7.01
C THR A 102 -36.45 -19.28 -6.21
N GLY A 103 -35.32 -19.44 -5.51
CA GLY A 103 -35.01 -20.62 -4.70
C GLY A 103 -34.91 -21.95 -5.47
N VAL A 104 -34.87 -21.91 -6.81
CA VAL A 104 -34.86 -23.10 -7.65
C VAL A 104 -33.49 -23.77 -7.58
N THR A 105 -33.46 -25.00 -7.04
CA THR A 105 -32.28 -25.86 -7.09
C THR A 105 -32.14 -26.45 -8.50
N ILE A 106 -30.94 -26.38 -9.07
CA ILE A 106 -30.60 -26.95 -10.37
C ILE A 106 -29.45 -27.94 -10.18
N GLU A 107 -29.57 -29.12 -10.76
CA GLU A 107 -28.56 -30.18 -10.73
C GLU A 107 -28.12 -30.57 -12.14
N VAL A 108 -26.83 -30.83 -12.31
CA VAL A 108 -26.23 -31.31 -13.57
C VAL A 108 -25.65 -32.70 -13.33
N VAL A 109 -26.22 -33.70 -14.01
CA VAL A 109 -25.81 -35.11 -13.87
C VAL A 109 -25.03 -35.55 -15.11
N ASP A 110 -23.72 -35.64 -14.98
CA ASP A 110 -22.82 -36.12 -16.03
C ASP A 110 -22.67 -37.65 -15.96
N ARG A 111 -23.40 -38.35 -16.83
CA ARG A 111 -23.34 -39.82 -16.92
C ARG A 111 -22.07 -40.36 -17.59
N GLN A 112 -21.29 -39.53 -18.29
CA GLN A 112 -20.00 -39.94 -18.87
C GLN A 112 -18.91 -39.88 -17.79
N ALA A 113 -18.82 -38.76 -17.08
CA ALA A 113 -17.87 -38.57 -15.97
C ALA A 113 -18.31 -39.26 -14.67
N ARG A 114 -19.58 -39.71 -14.58
CA ARG A 114 -20.24 -40.23 -13.36
C ARG A 114 -20.22 -39.21 -12.21
N LYS A 115 -20.42 -37.93 -12.52
CA LYS A 115 -20.39 -36.81 -11.57
C LYS A 115 -21.73 -36.11 -11.48
N HIS A 116 -22.05 -35.64 -10.28
CA HIS A 116 -23.23 -34.81 -9.99
C HIS A 116 -22.72 -33.44 -9.53
N PHE A 117 -23.25 -32.37 -10.12
CA PHE A 117 -22.88 -31.00 -9.78
C PHE A 117 -24.15 -30.20 -9.45
N LYS A 118 -24.23 -29.66 -8.24
CA LYS A 118 -25.26 -28.67 -7.86
C LYS A 118 -24.88 -27.32 -8.46
N VAL A 119 -25.80 -26.62 -9.12
CA VAL A 119 -25.56 -25.25 -9.59
C VAL A 119 -25.75 -24.29 -8.41
N GLU A 120 -24.71 -23.52 -8.08
CA GLU A 120 -24.75 -22.50 -7.04
C GLU A 120 -24.38 -21.12 -7.64
N PRO A 121 -24.96 -20.00 -7.18
CA PRO A 121 -24.69 -18.69 -7.76
C PRO A 121 -23.20 -18.33 -7.65
N ARG A 122 -22.56 -17.97 -8.77
CA ARG A 122 -21.13 -17.61 -8.74
C ARG A 122 -20.88 -16.39 -7.87
N GLN A 123 -19.98 -16.54 -6.90
CA GLN A 123 -19.48 -15.46 -6.05
C GLN A 123 -18.35 -14.72 -6.77
N PHE A 124 -18.35 -13.39 -6.69
CA PHE A 124 -17.25 -12.54 -7.16
C PHE A 124 -16.15 -12.50 -6.10
N SER A 125 -14.89 -12.40 -6.51
CA SER A 125 -13.73 -12.50 -5.62
C SER A 125 -13.28 -11.17 -5.01
N GLY A 126 -13.86 -10.05 -5.44
CA GLY A 126 -13.55 -8.71 -4.95
C GLY A 126 -14.31 -8.32 -3.67
N ARG A 127 -14.08 -7.09 -3.22
CA ARG A 127 -14.87 -6.42 -2.18
C ARG A 127 -16.08 -5.71 -2.80
N LEU A 128 -17.29 -6.06 -2.38
CA LEU A 128 -18.53 -5.40 -2.82
C LEU A 128 -18.51 -3.90 -2.51
N LEU A 129 -18.86 -3.07 -3.49
CA LEU A 129 -19.05 -1.63 -3.35
C LEU A 129 -20.51 -1.36 -2.97
N HIS A 130 -20.74 -1.02 -1.71
CA HIS A 130 -22.08 -0.92 -1.13
C HIS A 130 -22.75 0.45 -1.43
N ASP A 131 -21.97 1.53 -1.49
CA ASP A 131 -22.47 2.92 -1.61
C ASP A 131 -22.62 3.41 -3.06
N LEU A 132 -22.82 2.48 -4.01
CA LEU A 132 -23.12 2.84 -5.39
C LEU A 132 -24.57 3.33 -5.51
N ALA A 133 -24.78 4.35 -6.33
CA ALA A 133 -26.12 4.81 -6.63
C ALA A 133 -26.94 3.72 -7.35
N THR A 134 -28.25 3.73 -7.18
CA THR A 134 -29.20 2.93 -7.98
C THR A 134 -29.81 3.86 -9.02
N PRO A 135 -29.37 3.85 -10.30
CA PRO A 135 -29.86 4.83 -11.27
C PRO A 135 -31.33 4.59 -11.62
N GLU A 136 -32.15 5.62 -11.47
CA GLU A 136 -33.51 5.65 -12.02
C GLU A 136 -33.52 6.34 -13.39
N THR A 137 -34.10 5.66 -14.38
CA THR A 137 -34.32 6.21 -15.72
C THR A 137 -35.82 6.32 -15.99
N LYS A 138 -36.20 7.09 -17.01
CA LYS A 138 -37.60 7.20 -17.50
C LYS A 138 -38.23 5.85 -17.88
N PHE A 139 -37.43 4.80 -18.09
CA PHE A 139 -37.88 3.48 -18.53
C PHE A 139 -37.75 2.40 -17.44
N GLY A 140 -37.19 2.73 -16.27
CA GLY A 140 -37.00 1.79 -15.16
C GLY A 140 -35.72 2.03 -14.36
N ARG A 141 -35.57 1.28 -13.27
CA ARG A 141 -34.34 1.21 -12.47
C ARG A 141 -33.26 0.41 -13.19
N ILE A 142 -32.01 0.76 -12.95
CA ILE A 142 -30.84 -0.05 -13.27
C ILE A 142 -30.35 -0.68 -11.96
N TYR A 143 -30.24 -2.01 -11.90
CA TYR A 143 -29.57 -2.70 -10.81
C TYR A 143 -28.06 -2.74 -11.07
N VAL A 144 -27.24 -2.48 -10.05
CA VAL A 144 -25.78 -2.41 -10.15
C VAL A 144 -25.16 -3.11 -8.95
N GLU A 145 -24.40 -4.19 -9.18
CA GLU A 145 -23.71 -4.98 -8.16
C GLU A 145 -22.23 -5.12 -8.57
N VAL A 146 -21.35 -4.22 -8.09
CA VAL A 146 -19.93 -4.15 -8.51
C VAL A 146 -18.99 -4.44 -7.34
N TYR A 147 -17.97 -5.25 -7.63
CA TYR A 147 -16.93 -5.71 -6.73
C TYR A 147 -15.57 -5.20 -7.20
N LEU A 148 -14.79 -4.66 -6.27
CA LEU A 148 -13.44 -4.15 -6.49
C LEU A 148 -12.41 -5.24 -6.18
N ALA A 149 -11.53 -5.57 -7.12
CA ALA A 149 -10.57 -6.67 -7.05
C ALA A 149 -9.18 -6.25 -7.56
N GLU A 150 -8.18 -7.10 -7.35
CA GLU A 150 -6.87 -6.95 -7.98
C GLU A 150 -6.96 -7.03 -9.52
N ALA A 151 -6.05 -6.35 -10.22
CA ALA A 151 -6.08 -6.24 -11.68
C ALA A 151 -5.88 -7.59 -12.37
N ASN A 152 -6.91 -8.08 -13.06
CA ASN A 152 -6.89 -9.39 -13.72
C ASN A 152 -7.64 -9.29 -15.07
N PRO A 153 -7.09 -9.79 -16.20
CA PRO A 153 -7.78 -9.79 -17.50
C PRO A 153 -9.19 -10.40 -17.48
N GLU A 154 -9.45 -11.37 -16.60
CA GLU A 154 -10.77 -12.00 -16.42
C GLU A 154 -11.80 -11.09 -15.73
N ASN A 155 -11.41 -9.94 -15.18
CA ASN A 155 -12.33 -9.02 -14.51
C ASN A 155 -13.14 -8.22 -15.54
N HIS A 156 -14.47 -8.38 -15.50
CA HIS A 156 -15.44 -7.65 -16.32
C HIS A 156 -16.74 -7.42 -15.54
N ILE A 157 -17.52 -6.44 -15.98
CA ILE A 157 -18.88 -6.21 -15.49
C ILE A 157 -19.84 -6.72 -16.56
N GLU A 158 -20.63 -7.74 -16.23
CA GLU A 158 -21.62 -8.32 -17.11
C GLU A 158 -22.85 -7.40 -17.24
N LEU A 159 -23.46 -7.35 -18.42
CA LEU A 159 -24.75 -6.68 -18.62
C LEU A 159 -25.85 -7.73 -18.80
N HIS A 160 -26.86 -7.65 -17.95
CA HIS A 160 -28.02 -8.54 -17.89
C HIS A 160 -29.31 -7.80 -18.23
N ARG A 161 -30.35 -8.58 -18.56
CA ARG A 161 -31.73 -8.13 -18.70
C ARG A 161 -32.67 -9.17 -18.09
N HIS A 162 -33.41 -8.83 -17.03
CA HIS A 162 -34.30 -9.74 -16.31
C HIS A 162 -33.57 -11.01 -15.79
N GLY A 163 -32.44 -10.83 -15.11
CA GLY A 163 -31.61 -11.92 -14.56
C GLY A 163 -31.20 -12.94 -15.63
N THR A 164 -30.79 -12.44 -16.81
CA THR A 164 -30.31 -13.22 -17.95
C THR A 164 -29.22 -12.42 -18.66
N ARG A 165 -28.05 -13.02 -18.92
CA ARG A 165 -26.90 -12.30 -19.47
C ARG A 165 -27.12 -11.90 -20.94
N VAL A 166 -26.75 -10.67 -21.25
CA VAL A 166 -26.79 -10.06 -22.61
C VAL A 166 -25.36 -9.89 -23.14
N LEU A 167 -24.48 -9.29 -22.32
CA LEU A 167 -23.05 -9.16 -22.60
C LEU A 167 -22.23 -9.70 -21.43
N ALA A 168 -21.12 -10.37 -21.73
CA ALA A 168 -20.13 -10.76 -20.72
C ALA A 168 -19.32 -9.55 -20.23
N ASP A 169 -19.00 -8.60 -21.11
CA ASP A 169 -18.25 -7.40 -20.74
C ASP A 169 -18.94 -6.15 -21.28
N ILE A 170 -19.45 -5.30 -20.39
CA ILE A 170 -20.08 -4.02 -20.75
C ILE A 170 -19.14 -3.10 -21.53
N ALA A 171 -17.81 -3.21 -21.36
CA ALA A 171 -16.83 -2.40 -22.07
C ALA A 171 -16.71 -2.73 -23.58
N THR A 172 -17.40 -3.77 -24.09
CA THR A 172 -17.54 -3.98 -25.55
C THR A 172 -18.46 -2.95 -26.21
N LEU A 173 -19.25 -2.20 -25.43
CA LEU A 173 -20.05 -1.08 -25.92
C LEU A 173 -19.20 0.19 -26.00
N GLU A 174 -19.25 0.92 -27.11
CA GLU A 174 -18.42 2.12 -27.33
C GLU A 174 -18.57 3.17 -26.21
N SER A 175 -19.78 3.36 -25.67
CA SER A 175 -20.06 4.28 -24.55
C SER A 175 -19.34 3.92 -23.25
N PHE A 176 -18.90 2.66 -23.11
CA PHE A 176 -18.24 2.09 -21.93
C PHE A 176 -16.80 1.62 -22.22
N ASN A 177 -16.30 1.74 -23.46
CA ASN A 177 -14.93 1.40 -23.84
C ASN A 177 -13.92 2.47 -23.39
N LYS A 178 -13.89 2.72 -22.08
CA LYS A 178 -13.08 3.73 -21.39
C LYS A 178 -12.90 3.37 -19.92
N LEU A 179 -12.00 4.10 -19.24
CA LEU A 179 -11.99 4.10 -17.77
C LEU A 179 -13.31 4.68 -17.24
N PRO A 180 -13.84 4.15 -16.11
CA PRO A 180 -13.24 3.14 -15.24
C PRO A 180 -13.47 1.68 -15.71
N TRP A 181 -14.41 1.42 -16.62
CA TRP A 181 -14.86 0.08 -17.03
C TRP A 181 -13.75 -0.80 -17.62
N THR A 182 -12.87 -0.24 -18.45
CA THR A 182 -11.72 -0.96 -19.04
C THR A 182 -10.56 -1.21 -18.07
N SER A 183 -10.65 -0.79 -16.81
CA SER A 183 -9.55 -0.86 -15.84
C SER A 183 -9.11 -2.28 -15.44
N ARG A 184 -9.96 -3.30 -15.66
CA ARG A 184 -9.78 -4.68 -15.17
C ARG A 184 -9.59 -4.79 -13.64
N LEU A 185 -9.98 -3.77 -12.88
CA LEU A 185 -10.01 -3.77 -11.40
C LEU A 185 -11.39 -4.16 -10.82
N MET A 186 -12.39 -4.42 -11.67
CA MET A 186 -13.77 -4.57 -11.23
C MET A 186 -14.45 -5.79 -11.86
N GLN A 187 -15.16 -6.54 -11.03
CA GLN A 187 -16.07 -7.61 -11.42
C GLN A 187 -17.51 -7.17 -11.07
N GLY A 188 -18.54 -7.64 -11.77
CA GLY A 188 -19.90 -7.35 -11.33
C GLY A 188 -21.00 -7.62 -12.33
N ILE A 189 -22.21 -7.18 -11.99
CA ILE A 189 -23.41 -7.27 -12.82
C ILE A 189 -24.11 -5.90 -12.86
N VAL A 190 -24.61 -5.55 -14.03
CA VAL A 190 -25.61 -4.50 -14.24
C VAL A 190 -26.85 -5.15 -14.86
N ASP A 191 -28.05 -4.98 -14.30
CA ASP A 191 -29.30 -5.41 -14.95
C ASP A 191 -30.13 -4.17 -15.33
N ALA A 192 -30.52 -4.11 -16.60
CA ALA A 192 -31.34 -3.06 -17.17
C ALA A 192 -32.50 -3.66 -17.98
N GLU A 193 -33.52 -4.11 -17.26
CA GLU A 193 -34.73 -4.79 -17.75
C GLU A 193 -35.37 -4.17 -19.01
N PHE A 194 -35.30 -2.84 -19.13
CA PHE A 194 -35.93 -2.06 -20.18
C PHE A 194 -35.18 -2.05 -21.52
N LEU A 195 -33.93 -2.53 -21.58
CA LEU A 195 -33.13 -2.54 -22.81
C LEU A 195 -33.76 -3.40 -23.92
N ASN A 196 -33.74 -2.89 -25.14
CA ASN A 196 -34.19 -3.61 -26.33
C ASN A 196 -33.03 -4.38 -26.98
N LEU A 197 -33.30 -5.63 -27.40
CA LEU A 197 -32.32 -6.52 -28.02
C LEU A 197 -32.59 -6.71 -29.51
N THR A 198 -31.53 -6.84 -30.31
CA THR A 198 -31.61 -6.99 -31.77
C THR A 198 -32.25 -8.33 -32.15
N PRO A 199 -33.28 -8.36 -33.02
CA PRO A 199 -33.89 -9.60 -33.47
C PRO A 199 -32.87 -10.55 -34.14
N GLY A 200 -32.61 -11.69 -33.50
CA GLY A 200 -31.73 -12.75 -34.01
C GLY A 200 -30.47 -13.00 -33.17
N THR A 201 -29.94 -12.00 -32.46
CA THR A 201 -28.72 -12.13 -31.63
C THR A 201 -28.97 -11.67 -30.19
N ARG A 202 -28.82 -12.58 -29.21
CA ARG A 202 -29.07 -12.27 -27.79
C ARG A 202 -28.11 -11.24 -27.19
N SER A 203 -26.97 -10.99 -27.85
CA SER A 203 -25.95 -10.01 -27.48
C SER A 203 -26.06 -8.67 -28.22
N GLY A 204 -26.93 -8.55 -29.23
CA GLY A 204 -27.16 -7.28 -29.90
C GLY A 204 -28.06 -6.38 -29.07
N ILE A 205 -27.61 -5.16 -28.75
CA ILE A 205 -28.42 -4.14 -28.06
C ILE A 205 -28.82 -3.07 -29.07
N VAL A 206 -30.10 -2.72 -29.11
CA VAL A 206 -30.63 -1.70 -30.02
C VAL A 206 -30.22 -0.30 -29.52
N GLN A 207 -29.62 0.49 -30.41
CA GLN A 207 -29.17 1.85 -30.12
C GLN A 207 -30.35 2.84 -30.20
N ASP A 208 -31.24 2.80 -29.20
CA ASP A 208 -32.46 3.60 -29.12
C ASP A 208 -32.48 4.57 -27.92
N GLU A 209 -33.60 5.27 -27.70
CA GLU A 209 -33.78 6.19 -26.56
C GLU A 209 -33.60 5.49 -25.20
N ARG A 210 -33.89 4.18 -25.11
CA ARG A 210 -33.72 3.40 -23.88
C ARG A 210 -32.25 3.10 -23.63
N PHE A 211 -31.48 2.78 -24.67
CA PHE A 211 -30.02 2.67 -24.55
C PHE A 211 -29.39 4.02 -24.19
N ALA A 212 -29.86 5.12 -24.79
CA ALA A 212 -29.40 6.47 -24.43
C ALA A 212 -29.71 6.81 -22.95
N ALA A 213 -30.90 6.45 -22.45
CA ALA A 213 -31.27 6.61 -21.05
C ALA A 213 -30.45 5.71 -20.10
N PHE A 214 -30.12 4.48 -20.52
CA PHE A 214 -29.22 3.59 -19.79
C PHE A 214 -27.82 4.21 -19.66
N VAL A 215 -27.22 4.64 -20.78
CA VAL A 215 -25.91 5.33 -20.80
C VAL A 215 -25.95 6.60 -19.95
N GLN A 216 -27.06 7.35 -19.95
CA GLN A 216 -27.21 8.54 -19.10
C GLN A 216 -27.24 8.19 -17.61
N GLY A 217 -28.03 7.20 -17.19
CA GLY A 217 -28.12 6.76 -15.79
C GLY A 217 -26.78 6.25 -15.25
N MET A 218 -26.03 5.51 -16.07
CA MET A 218 -24.72 4.97 -15.70
C MET A 218 -23.63 6.04 -15.50
N ARG A 219 -23.83 7.31 -15.92
CA ARG A 219 -22.85 8.41 -15.72
C ARG A 219 -22.56 8.71 -14.24
N GLN A 220 -23.54 8.50 -13.36
CA GLN A 220 -23.34 8.66 -11.92
C GLN A 220 -22.39 7.59 -11.37
N ILE A 221 -22.58 6.34 -11.80
CA ILE A 221 -21.73 5.19 -11.44
C ILE A 221 -20.32 5.36 -12.01
N ASP A 222 -20.21 5.76 -13.27
CA ASP A 222 -18.97 6.11 -13.98
C ASP A 222 -18.12 7.13 -13.20
N THR A 223 -18.78 8.14 -12.60
CA THR A 223 -18.14 9.15 -11.75
C THR A 223 -17.73 8.58 -10.38
N GLN A 224 -18.63 7.84 -9.70
CA GLN A 224 -18.34 7.21 -8.40
C GLN A 224 -17.17 6.20 -8.49
N LEU A 225 -17.18 5.31 -9.48
CA LEU A 225 -16.13 4.30 -9.69
C LEU A 225 -14.78 4.95 -10.04
N THR A 226 -14.78 6.02 -10.83
CA THR A 226 -13.55 6.78 -11.13
C THR A 226 -12.95 7.38 -9.85
N ALA A 227 -13.77 8.07 -9.05
CA ALA A 227 -13.32 8.67 -7.78
C ALA A 227 -12.80 7.62 -6.78
N LEU A 228 -13.43 6.43 -6.72
CA LEU A 228 -12.96 5.32 -5.87
C LEU A 228 -11.60 4.78 -6.33
N ILE A 229 -11.38 4.61 -7.64
CA ILE A 229 -10.10 4.14 -8.18
C ILE A 229 -8.99 5.19 -7.98
N GLU A 230 -9.29 6.48 -8.12
CA GLU A 230 -8.34 7.56 -7.84
C GLU A 230 -8.00 7.66 -6.35
N ALA A 231 -8.99 7.54 -5.46
CA ALA A 231 -8.78 7.52 -4.02
C ALA A 231 -7.93 6.31 -3.57
N GLN A 232 -8.17 5.12 -4.14
CA GLN A 232 -7.35 3.94 -3.87
C GLN A 232 -5.90 4.13 -4.33
N LYS A 233 -5.68 4.57 -5.57
CA LYS A 233 -4.32 4.84 -6.09
C LYS A 233 -3.57 5.86 -5.24
N LYS A 234 -4.25 6.93 -4.81
CA LYS A 234 -3.67 7.94 -3.91
C LYS A 234 -3.30 7.34 -2.55
N ALA A 235 -4.15 6.49 -1.97
CA ALA A 235 -3.85 5.80 -0.72
C ALA A 235 -2.67 4.81 -0.85
N GLU A 236 -2.57 4.11 -1.98
CA GLU A 236 -1.44 3.21 -2.30
C GLU A 236 -0.13 3.99 -2.51
N GLU A 237 -0.15 5.12 -3.21
CA GLU A 237 0.99 6.02 -3.36
C GLU A 237 1.43 6.64 -2.02
N GLU A 238 0.48 7.08 -1.18
CA GLU A 238 0.73 7.57 0.16
C GLU A 238 1.36 6.48 1.05
N GLN A 239 0.79 5.27 1.08
CA GLN A 239 1.38 4.13 1.82
C GLN A 239 2.77 3.76 1.30
N ALA A 240 2.98 3.73 -0.02
CA ALA A 240 4.29 3.46 -0.61
C ALA A 240 5.32 4.55 -0.25
N SER A 241 4.90 5.82 -0.18
CA SER A 241 5.75 6.93 0.27
C SER A 241 6.08 6.84 1.77
N GLN A 242 5.13 6.43 2.62
CA GLN A 242 5.36 6.22 4.05
C GLN A 242 6.28 5.02 4.31
N GLN A 243 6.12 3.91 3.58
CA GLN A 243 7.04 2.77 3.63
C GLN A 243 8.46 3.20 3.22
N MET A 244 8.59 3.93 2.10
CA MET A 244 9.85 4.47 1.61
C MET A 244 10.52 5.42 2.63
N LEU A 245 9.74 6.30 3.26
CA LEU A 245 10.21 7.19 4.33
C LEU A 245 10.70 6.38 5.54
N ARG A 246 9.97 5.34 5.97
CA ARG A 246 10.38 4.46 7.08
C ARG A 246 11.67 3.71 6.77
N THR A 247 11.83 3.15 5.56
CA THR A 247 13.08 2.50 5.13
C THR A 247 14.25 3.48 5.12
N ILE A 248 14.08 4.69 4.55
CA ILE A 248 15.13 5.72 4.54
C ILE A 248 15.48 6.15 5.98
N GLN A 249 14.50 6.49 6.81
CA GLN A 249 14.76 6.90 8.20
C GLN A 249 15.37 5.78 9.05
N ARG A 250 15.09 4.51 8.75
CA ARG A 250 15.76 3.36 9.35
C ARG A 250 17.23 3.30 8.91
N ALA A 251 17.48 3.28 7.61
CA ALA A 251 18.84 3.21 7.04
C ALA A 251 19.74 4.37 7.52
N PHE A 252 19.19 5.59 7.58
CA PHE A 252 19.90 6.74 8.16
C PHE A 252 20.15 6.61 9.66
N ARG A 253 19.22 6.02 10.44
CA ARG A 253 19.45 5.77 11.87
C ARG A 253 20.51 4.70 12.10
N GLU A 254 20.53 3.64 11.30
CA GLU A 254 21.52 2.56 11.39
C GLU A 254 22.91 3.08 10.96
N ALA A 255 22.98 3.83 9.85
CA ALA A 255 24.20 4.51 9.41
C ALA A 255 24.77 5.50 10.45
N LEU A 256 23.90 6.30 11.09
CA LEU A 256 24.31 7.23 12.16
C LEU A 256 24.71 6.54 13.48
N LEU A 257 24.40 5.24 13.65
CA LEU A 257 24.89 4.43 14.77
C LEU A 257 26.21 3.73 14.46
N THR A 258 26.52 3.48 13.17
CA THR A 258 27.83 2.95 12.73
C THR A 258 28.88 4.04 12.53
N LEU A 259 28.46 5.26 12.17
CA LEU A 259 29.34 6.42 12.09
C LEU A 259 29.83 6.85 13.48
N PRO A 260 31.03 7.44 13.60
CA PRO A 260 31.47 8.05 14.85
C PRO A 260 30.51 9.17 15.27
N ALA A 261 29.80 8.98 16.38
CA ALA A 261 29.03 10.03 17.07
C ALA A 261 29.93 11.18 17.63
N GLU A 262 31.23 11.13 17.34
CA GLU A 262 32.25 12.13 17.62
C GLU A 262 32.38 13.15 16.44
N GLU A 263 31.83 12.86 15.25
CA GLU A 263 31.97 13.67 14.03
C GLU A 263 30.64 14.16 13.43
N TYR A 264 29.50 13.60 13.87
CA TYR A 264 28.14 13.93 13.39
C TYR A 264 27.26 14.39 14.58
N ASP A 265 27.39 15.65 15.00
CA ASP A 265 26.68 16.22 16.17
C ASP A 265 25.20 16.51 15.87
N TRP A 266 24.38 15.47 15.96
CA TRP A 266 23.02 15.54 15.46
C TRP A 266 22.06 14.55 16.13
N PHE A 267 20.81 15.02 16.28
CA PHE A 267 19.70 14.40 16.99
C PHE A 267 19.95 14.12 18.47
N ASP A 268 19.23 14.89 19.29
CA ASP A 268 18.96 14.65 20.70
C ASP A 268 18.05 13.41 20.86
N VAL A 269 18.55 12.25 20.43
CA VAL A 269 17.95 10.93 20.62
C VAL A 269 18.02 10.63 22.10
N GLN A 270 16.95 10.98 22.82
CA GLN A 270 16.84 10.73 24.24
C GLN A 270 17.01 9.24 24.53
N LYS A 271 18.22 8.84 24.93
CA LYS A 271 18.45 7.62 25.70
C LYS A 271 17.56 7.75 26.92
N ARG A 272 16.44 7.01 26.92
CA ARG A 272 15.28 7.20 27.80
C ARG A 272 15.70 7.02 29.25
N SER A 273 16.10 8.12 29.88
CA SER A 273 16.64 8.13 31.24
C SER A 273 15.55 7.67 32.21
N LEU A 274 15.71 6.46 32.70
CA LEU A 274 14.88 5.85 33.75
C LEU A 274 15.13 6.60 35.07
N ARG A 275 14.50 7.77 35.22
CA ARG A 275 14.44 8.48 36.50
C ARG A 275 13.59 7.65 37.46
N PRO A 276 14.08 7.32 38.67
CA PRO A 276 13.27 6.69 39.70
C PRO A 276 12.06 7.56 40.06
N THR A 277 10.89 6.94 40.18
CA THR A 277 9.66 7.64 40.53
C THR A 277 9.52 7.79 42.05
N THR A 278 9.85 8.97 42.57
CA THR A 278 9.32 9.44 43.85
C THR A 278 8.02 10.21 43.59
N GLY A 279 6.91 9.73 44.13
CA GLY A 279 5.58 10.17 43.72
C GLY A 279 5.01 11.34 44.51
N SER A 280 4.18 12.14 43.84
CA SER A 280 3.03 12.83 44.44
C SER A 280 1.96 13.05 43.35
N ALA A 281 0.71 13.24 43.76
CA ALA A 281 -0.48 13.31 42.89
C ALA A 281 -1.48 14.35 43.46
N PRO A 282 -2.64 14.58 42.81
CA PRO A 282 -2.80 14.99 41.42
C PRO A 282 -3.59 16.33 41.29
N GLY A 283 -3.54 16.97 40.12
CA GLY A 283 -4.34 18.17 39.81
C GLY A 283 -4.66 18.28 38.30
N PRO A 284 -5.88 18.68 37.88
CA PRO A 284 -6.34 18.45 36.50
C PRO A 284 -6.36 19.68 35.59
N SER A 285 -6.17 19.46 34.27
CA SER A 285 -6.96 20.01 33.14
C SER A 285 -6.16 20.05 31.82
N GLY A 286 -6.86 20.13 30.67
CA GLY A 286 -6.27 20.50 29.38
C GLY A 286 -6.06 19.36 28.37
N ASN A 287 -7.13 18.90 27.71
CA ASN A 287 -7.00 18.01 26.55
C ASN A 287 -6.31 18.72 25.37
N SER A 288 -5.28 18.11 24.81
CA SER A 288 -4.88 18.29 23.41
C SER A 288 -4.48 16.94 22.82
N ILE A 289 -5.30 16.47 21.87
CA ILE A 289 -5.09 15.16 21.21
C ILE A 289 -4.12 15.36 20.06
N SER A 290 -2.88 14.91 20.23
CA SER A 290 -1.92 14.70 19.15
C SER A 290 -1.79 13.21 18.88
N ASP A 291 -2.10 12.79 17.65
CA ASP A 291 -2.29 11.38 17.29
C ASP A 291 -0.95 10.63 17.15
N ALA A 292 -0.43 10.17 18.29
CA ALA A 292 0.80 9.40 18.38
C ALA A 292 0.50 7.92 18.10
N LEU A 293 0.68 7.50 16.84
CA LEU A 293 0.45 6.14 16.34
C LEU A 293 0.98 5.06 17.30
N LEU A 294 0.04 4.38 17.97
CA LEU A 294 0.29 3.17 18.73
C LEU A 294 0.71 2.04 17.78
N VAL A 295 1.87 1.44 18.06
CA VAL A 295 2.26 0.16 17.48
C VAL A 295 1.75 -0.95 18.42
N PRO A 296 1.15 -2.05 17.91
CA PRO A 296 0.77 -3.17 18.76
C PRO A 296 1.96 -3.79 19.51
N ASP A 297 1.75 -4.16 20.78
CA ASP A 297 2.73 -4.91 21.57
C ASP A 297 2.83 -6.36 21.05
N ASP A 298 3.86 -6.64 20.25
CA ASP A 298 4.16 -8.01 19.79
C ASP A 298 5.67 -8.32 19.76
N VAL A 299 6.39 -7.87 20.81
CA VAL A 299 7.78 -8.28 21.12
C VAL A 299 7.97 -8.62 22.61
N ALA A 300 6.89 -8.96 23.32
CA ALA A 300 6.89 -9.24 24.76
C ALA A 300 7.42 -10.64 25.15
N ALA A 301 8.53 -11.09 24.53
CA ALA A 301 9.07 -12.44 24.68
C ALA A 301 10.59 -12.54 24.93
N ALA A 302 11.26 -11.43 25.25
CA ALA A 302 12.66 -11.42 25.67
C ALA A 302 12.77 -11.11 27.18
N LYS A 303 12.58 -12.15 28.01
CA LYS A 303 12.72 -12.05 29.48
C LYS A 303 14.08 -11.51 29.90
N GLU A 304 14.10 -10.85 31.05
CA GLU A 304 15.31 -10.46 31.77
C GLU A 304 16.35 -11.59 31.80
N ARG A 305 17.54 -11.30 31.27
CA ARG A 305 18.76 -11.95 31.72
C ARG A 305 19.64 -10.89 32.34
N GLY A 306 19.66 -10.85 33.66
CA GLY A 306 20.79 -10.32 34.42
C GLY A 306 22.02 -11.20 34.17
N GLY A 307 22.61 -11.05 32.98
CA GLY A 307 23.83 -11.75 32.61
C GLY A 307 24.98 -11.22 33.44
N GLN A 308 25.66 -12.09 34.19
CA GLN A 308 26.97 -11.78 34.72
C GLN A 308 27.88 -11.34 33.56
N ARG A 309 28.68 -10.29 33.78
CA ARG A 309 29.73 -9.91 32.82
C ARG A 309 30.61 -11.14 32.57
N ALA A 310 30.81 -11.51 31.31
CA ALA A 310 31.62 -12.66 30.96
C ALA A 310 33.04 -12.49 31.52
N PHE A 311 33.56 -13.53 32.16
CA PHE A 311 34.67 -13.45 33.13
C PHE A 311 36.07 -13.14 32.51
N PHE A 312 36.14 -12.84 31.21
CA PHE A 312 37.39 -12.83 30.43
C PHE A 312 37.55 -11.68 29.42
N ASP A 313 36.81 -10.57 29.56
CA ASP A 313 37.00 -9.37 28.73
C ASP A 313 37.56 -8.18 29.53
N PHE A 314 38.82 -8.32 29.96
CA PHE A 314 39.59 -7.19 30.50
C PHE A 314 40.20 -6.38 29.35
N ALA A 315 40.09 -5.05 29.43
CA ALA A 315 40.78 -4.13 28.52
C ALA A 315 42.29 -4.31 28.64
N GLY A 316 43.00 -4.22 27.53
CA GLY A 316 44.46 -4.27 27.50
C GLY A 316 45.10 -3.01 28.08
N PRO A 317 46.44 -2.96 28.14
CA PRO A 317 47.15 -1.74 28.53
C PRO A 317 46.80 -0.57 27.60
N LEU A 318 46.85 0.64 28.17
CA LEU A 318 46.67 1.91 27.50
C LEU A 318 47.50 1.97 26.19
N TYR A 319 46.83 2.22 25.07
CA TYR A 319 47.49 2.31 23.76
C TYR A 319 47.29 3.69 23.09
N SER A 320 46.22 4.40 23.47
CA SER A 320 45.93 5.74 22.98
C SER A 320 44.97 6.48 23.91
N VAL A 321 45.01 7.82 23.88
CA VAL A 321 43.99 8.68 24.48
C VAL A 321 43.51 9.72 23.47
N ARG A 322 42.23 10.11 23.53
CA ARG A 322 41.64 11.17 22.70
C ARG A 322 40.78 12.12 23.53
N VAL A 323 40.79 13.40 23.15
CA VAL A 323 39.85 14.43 23.64
C VAL A 323 38.58 14.37 22.80
N ILE A 324 37.42 14.44 23.46
CA ILE A 324 36.09 14.53 22.85
C ILE A 324 35.32 15.72 23.44
N PRO A 325 34.74 16.62 22.62
CA PRO A 325 34.83 16.65 21.15
C PRO A 325 36.23 17.04 20.66
N GLY A 326 36.67 16.46 19.54
CA GLY A 326 37.99 16.71 18.94
C GLY A 326 38.12 18.07 18.25
N SER A 327 37.00 18.71 17.92
CA SER A 327 36.94 20.13 17.57
C SER A 327 35.60 20.72 18.01
N CYS A 328 35.54 22.04 18.21
CA CYS A 328 34.34 22.71 18.73
C CYS A 328 34.30 24.18 18.35
N GLN A 329 33.10 24.75 18.18
CA GLN A 329 32.89 26.20 18.25
C GLN A 329 32.21 26.53 19.58
N MET A 330 32.58 27.65 20.21
CA MET A 330 32.06 28.09 21.52
C MET A 330 32.03 29.62 21.58
N ALA A 331 31.05 30.20 22.29
CA ALA A 331 31.00 31.65 22.48
C ALA A 331 32.01 32.12 23.55
N VAL A 332 32.51 33.36 23.42
CA VAL A 332 33.33 34.02 24.44
C VAL A 332 32.70 33.90 25.84
N SER A 333 33.53 33.75 26.88
CA SER A 333 33.14 33.58 28.29
C SER A 333 32.26 32.37 28.65
N THR A 334 31.78 31.56 27.69
CA THR A 334 30.97 30.35 27.96
C THR A 334 31.82 29.12 28.30
N SER A 335 31.21 28.05 28.80
CA SER A 335 31.90 26.82 29.20
C SER A 335 31.32 25.57 28.56
N LYS A 336 32.18 24.57 28.30
CA LYS A 336 31.81 23.27 27.73
C LYS A 336 32.71 22.16 28.28
N THR A 337 32.11 20.99 28.49
CA THR A 337 32.80 19.80 29.00
C THR A 337 33.49 19.03 27.87
N PHE A 338 34.69 18.53 28.15
CA PHE A 338 35.47 17.65 27.28
C PHE A 338 35.83 16.36 28.03
N ARG A 339 35.79 15.21 27.36
CA ARG A 339 36.07 13.88 27.93
C ARG A 339 37.31 13.26 27.31
N ALA A 340 38.11 12.57 28.11
CA ALA A 340 39.28 11.82 27.70
C ALA A 340 38.90 10.34 27.55
N LEU A 341 38.99 9.76 26.35
CA LEU A 341 38.83 8.32 26.16
C LEU A 341 40.19 7.64 26.01
N ALA A 342 40.60 6.93 27.06
CA ALA A 342 41.66 5.95 27.03
C ALA A 342 41.17 4.66 26.32
N ARG A 343 41.93 4.18 25.32
CA ARG A 343 41.61 2.95 24.58
C ARG A 343 42.83 2.02 24.47
N ASP A 344 42.58 0.71 24.53
CA ASP A 344 43.57 -0.34 24.31
C ASP A 344 43.86 -0.55 22.80
N ARG A 345 44.79 -1.46 22.48
CA ARG A 345 45.16 -1.79 21.10
C ARG A 345 44.01 -2.42 20.28
N ALA A 346 42.99 -2.96 20.94
CA ALA A 346 41.75 -3.48 20.33
C ALA A 346 40.62 -2.43 20.30
N ARG A 347 40.92 -1.15 20.61
CA ARG A 347 39.99 -0.01 20.69
C ARG A 347 38.96 -0.08 21.85
N ARG A 348 39.11 -1.02 22.79
CA ARG A 348 38.24 -1.12 23.99
C ARG A 348 38.61 -0.04 25.00
N THR A 349 37.62 0.54 25.69
CA THR A 349 37.84 1.59 26.70
C THR A 349 38.61 1.05 27.91
N VAL A 350 39.63 1.78 28.37
CA VAL A 350 40.44 1.41 29.54
C VAL A 350 39.97 2.24 30.74
N GLU A 351 39.11 1.65 31.57
CA GLU A 351 38.50 2.34 32.73
C GLU A 351 39.28 2.14 34.05
N GLN A 352 40.29 1.25 34.08
CA GLN A 352 40.99 0.86 35.31
C GLN A 352 42.39 1.47 35.40
N ALA A 353 42.68 2.11 36.55
CA ALA A 353 43.99 2.66 36.91
C ALA A 353 44.60 3.68 35.91
N VAL A 354 43.77 4.38 35.14
CA VAL A 354 44.21 5.48 34.27
C VAL A 354 44.14 6.82 35.02
N GLN A 355 45.24 7.56 35.03
CA GLN A 355 45.30 8.96 35.46
C GLN A 355 45.24 9.88 34.24
N PHE A 356 44.54 11.01 34.35
CA PHE A 356 44.42 12.00 33.28
C PHE A 356 45.05 13.34 33.69
N GLU A 357 45.72 14.01 32.77
CA GLU A 357 46.33 15.32 32.95
C GLU A 357 45.98 16.18 31.73
N TRP A 358 45.07 17.15 31.91
CA TRP A 358 44.60 18.05 30.86
C TRP A 358 45.40 19.35 30.83
N ARG A 359 45.74 19.81 29.63
CA ARG A 359 46.44 21.09 29.43
C ARG A 359 45.90 21.85 28.22
N ILE A 360 45.84 23.17 28.34
CA ILE A 360 45.75 24.07 27.19
C ILE A 360 47.16 24.25 26.64
N VAL A 361 47.33 23.99 25.35
CA VAL A 361 48.61 24.10 24.63
C VAL A 361 48.73 25.48 23.95
N GLU A 362 47.61 26.11 23.66
CA GLU A 362 47.49 27.41 22.97
C GLU A 362 46.11 28.01 23.32
N GLY A 363 46.02 29.33 23.51
CA GLY A 363 44.81 30.02 24.00
C GLY A 363 44.80 30.33 25.51
N ALA A 364 43.87 31.17 25.94
CA ALA A 364 43.78 31.80 27.26
C ALA A 364 42.58 31.34 28.11
N GLY A 365 41.84 30.33 27.65
CA GLY A 365 40.77 29.68 28.43
C GLY A 365 41.22 29.08 29.77
N GLN A 366 40.25 28.67 30.59
CA GLN A 366 40.48 28.09 31.93
C GLN A 366 39.95 26.65 32.00
N LEU A 367 40.67 25.76 32.71
CA LEU A 367 40.25 24.37 32.94
C LEU A 367 39.80 24.14 34.37
N GLU A 368 38.58 23.62 34.53
CA GLU A 368 38.09 23.07 35.80
C GLU A 368 38.17 21.53 35.74
N ASN A 369 38.60 20.89 36.84
CA ASN A 369 38.70 19.42 36.96
C ASN A 369 39.76 18.75 36.03
N ALA A 370 40.88 19.43 35.78
CA ALA A 370 41.95 19.01 34.85
C ALA A 370 42.70 17.70 35.19
N ALA A 371 42.34 17.01 36.27
CA ALA A 371 42.91 15.70 36.68
C ALA A 371 41.95 14.50 36.46
N ALA A 372 40.74 14.74 35.93
CA ALA A 372 39.70 13.74 35.78
C ALA A 372 39.47 13.31 34.32
N GLU A 373 38.68 12.25 34.12
CA GLU A 373 38.24 11.82 32.78
C GLU A 373 37.43 12.91 32.05
N ILE A 374 36.78 13.82 32.78
CA ILE A 374 35.98 14.93 32.24
C ILE A 374 36.48 16.26 32.83
N VAL A 375 36.94 17.15 31.95
CA VAL A 375 37.34 18.53 32.25
C VAL A 375 36.24 19.49 31.75
N THR A 376 36.10 20.66 32.39
CA THR A 376 35.32 21.77 31.82
C THR A 376 36.28 22.84 31.32
N LEU A 377 36.21 23.18 30.03
CA LEU A 377 36.90 24.34 29.46
C LEU A 377 35.97 25.55 29.50
N ARG A 378 36.44 26.65 30.06
CA ARG A 378 35.80 27.97 29.99
C ARG A 378 36.56 28.83 28.98
N ALA A 379 35.85 29.38 28.01
CA ALA A 379 36.41 30.23 26.96
C ALA A 379 36.95 31.56 27.52
N SER A 380 37.98 32.10 26.86
CA SER A 380 38.41 33.49 27.00
C SER A 380 37.24 34.47 26.73
N PRO A 381 37.25 35.69 27.32
CA PRO A 381 36.38 36.78 26.88
C PRO A 381 36.72 37.30 25.47
N GLU A 382 37.89 36.96 24.92
CA GLU A 382 38.33 37.35 23.57
C GLU A 382 38.23 36.17 22.57
N PRO A 383 37.92 36.42 21.28
CA PRO A 383 37.93 35.38 20.24
C PRO A 383 39.33 34.81 20.00
N GLU A 384 39.46 33.49 20.07
CA GLU A 384 40.75 32.79 19.97
C GLU A 384 40.61 31.36 19.40
N LEU A 385 41.73 30.76 18.99
CA LEU A 385 41.83 29.32 18.74
C LEU A 385 42.49 28.65 19.95
N CYS A 386 41.69 28.05 20.82
CA CYS A 386 42.18 27.29 21.96
C CYS A 386 42.52 25.84 21.56
N ARG A 387 43.71 25.36 21.92
CA ARG A 387 44.14 23.97 21.70
C ARG A 387 44.16 23.20 23.02
N LEU A 388 43.26 22.23 23.17
CA LEU A 388 43.13 21.40 24.38
C LEU A 388 43.74 20.01 24.16
N GLN A 389 44.62 19.58 25.04
CA GLN A 389 45.26 18.26 24.99
C GLN A 389 45.07 17.51 26.32
N VAL A 390 45.02 16.18 26.27
CA VAL A 390 45.07 15.33 27.46
C VAL A 390 46.20 14.31 27.35
N THR A 391 46.90 14.12 28.46
CA THR A 391 47.82 13.01 28.70
C THR A 391 47.11 11.98 29.58
N ALA A 392 47.24 10.70 29.25
CA ALA A 392 46.81 9.59 30.09
C ALA A 392 48.02 8.76 30.51
N ARG A 393 48.05 8.31 31.77
CA ARG A 393 49.08 7.41 32.31
C ARG A 393 48.43 6.19 32.94
N GLN A 394 48.98 5.00 32.68
CA GLN A 394 48.59 3.74 33.29
C GLN A 394 49.84 2.89 33.55
N GLY A 395 50.26 2.79 34.81
CA GLY A 395 51.58 2.24 35.16
C GLY A 395 52.70 2.98 34.43
N ASP A 396 53.64 2.24 33.85
CA ASP A 396 54.76 2.80 33.07
C ASP A 396 54.34 3.31 31.66
N THR A 397 53.06 3.20 31.28
CA THR A 397 52.59 3.58 29.95
C THR A 397 51.95 4.97 29.95
N GLU A 398 52.58 5.92 29.24
CA GLU A 398 52.06 7.26 28.99
C GLU A 398 51.58 7.39 27.53
N CYS A 399 50.44 8.05 27.32
CA CYS A 399 49.88 8.36 26.01
C CYS A 399 49.39 9.81 25.98
N GLN A 400 49.70 10.56 24.93
CA GLN A 400 49.20 11.92 24.71
C GLN A 400 48.20 11.94 23.56
N SER A 401 47.15 12.76 23.68
CA SER A 401 46.19 12.96 22.59
C SER A 401 46.76 13.86 21.49
N ALA A 402 46.15 13.82 20.31
CA ALA A 402 46.16 14.99 19.43
C ALA A 402 45.48 16.17 20.17
N ALA A 403 45.89 17.41 19.86
CA ALA A 403 45.23 18.59 20.40
C ALA A 403 43.86 18.80 19.72
N ALA A 404 42.81 18.91 20.53
CA ALA A 404 41.49 19.31 20.07
C ALA A 404 41.46 20.81 19.75
N LEU A 405 40.72 21.19 18.70
CA LEU A 405 40.67 22.57 18.19
C LEU A 405 39.35 23.24 18.59
N ILE A 406 39.41 24.19 19.54
CA ILE A 406 38.25 24.97 19.99
C ILE A 406 38.35 26.37 19.40
N THR A 407 37.43 26.74 18.50
CA THR A 407 37.28 28.11 18.02
C THR A 407 36.34 28.86 18.97
N VAL A 408 36.87 29.88 19.65
CA VAL A 408 36.11 30.80 20.48
C VAL A 408 35.72 32.01 19.63
N THR A 409 34.44 32.37 19.57
CA THR A 409 33.97 33.53 18.80
C THR A 409 33.01 34.42 19.60
N ASP A 410 33.06 35.73 19.34
CA ASP A 410 32.14 36.71 19.94
C ASP A 410 30.74 36.64 19.30
N SER A 411 30.68 36.37 18.00
CA SER A 411 29.45 35.94 17.34
C SER A 411 29.49 34.45 16.97
N LEU A 412 28.54 33.69 17.51
CA LEU A 412 28.09 32.46 16.86
C LEU A 412 27.10 32.86 15.75
N VAL A 413 27.16 32.21 14.59
CA VAL A 413 26.22 32.46 13.49
C VAL A 413 24.81 32.04 13.93
N ARG A 414 24.02 33.03 14.38
CA ARG A 414 22.64 32.96 14.89
C ARG A 414 22.23 31.55 15.35
N ALA A 415 22.63 31.18 16.57
CA ALA A 415 21.93 30.14 17.30
C ALA A 415 20.44 30.51 17.39
N THR A 416 19.57 29.71 16.77
CA THR A 416 18.14 30.01 16.65
C THR A 416 17.49 30.16 18.02
N GLU A 417 16.58 31.14 18.17
CA GLU A 417 15.95 31.42 19.46
C GLU A 417 15.27 30.20 20.09
N PRO A 418 15.36 30.01 21.42
CA PRO A 418 14.85 28.82 22.11
C PRO A 418 13.31 28.70 22.14
N GLY A 419 12.58 29.56 21.43
CA GLY A 419 11.12 29.51 21.30
C GLY A 419 10.59 28.54 20.24
N SER A 420 11.39 28.19 19.22
CA SER A 420 10.91 27.30 18.15
C SER A 420 11.00 25.83 18.56
N ARG A 421 9.84 25.16 18.63
CA ARG A 421 9.75 23.68 18.74
C ARG A 421 10.13 23.02 17.41
N LEU A 422 11.43 23.05 17.09
CA LEU A 422 12.03 22.17 16.10
C LEU A 422 11.56 20.73 16.34
N VAL A 423 10.89 20.13 15.35
CA VAL A 423 10.40 18.75 15.42
C VAL A 423 11.59 17.81 15.53
N ARG A 424 11.87 17.33 16.75
CA ARG A 424 13.07 16.55 17.09
C ARG A 424 13.01 15.16 16.45
N GLY A 425 13.57 15.03 15.25
CA GLY A 425 13.72 13.77 14.55
C GLY A 425 14.23 13.92 13.12
N LEU A 426 14.61 12.80 12.49
CA LEU A 426 14.97 12.74 11.08
C LEU A 426 13.86 13.40 10.22
N PRO A 427 14.22 14.17 9.19
CA PRO A 427 13.24 14.91 8.40
C PRO A 427 12.29 13.97 7.65
N GLY A 428 11.10 14.48 7.34
CA GLY A 428 10.23 13.87 6.35
C GLY A 428 10.63 14.28 4.93
N PHE A 429 9.88 13.83 3.92
CA PHE A 429 9.99 14.39 2.57
C PHE A 429 8.63 14.66 1.95
N THR A 430 8.61 15.53 0.94
CA THR A 430 7.44 15.80 0.11
C THR A 430 7.86 16.06 -1.34
N PHE A 431 6.90 16.01 -2.26
CA PHE A 431 7.13 16.25 -3.69
C PHE A 431 6.57 17.60 -4.12
N ASN A 432 7.38 18.41 -4.79
CA ASN A 432 6.95 19.62 -5.47
C ASN A 432 7.24 19.48 -6.98
N ARG A 433 6.31 19.89 -7.85
CA ARG A 433 6.40 19.70 -9.30
C ARG A 433 6.89 21.00 -9.96
N ALA A 434 8.21 21.20 -10.00
CA ALA A 434 8.84 22.42 -10.49
C ALA A 434 9.64 22.16 -11.80
N PRO A 435 8.97 22.08 -12.98
CA PRO A 435 9.60 21.61 -14.23
C PRO A 435 10.68 22.54 -14.79
N ASN A 436 10.61 23.84 -14.48
CA ASN A 436 11.55 24.85 -14.97
C ASN A 436 12.73 25.08 -14.02
N GLU A 437 12.74 24.39 -12.87
CA GLU A 437 13.71 24.61 -11.79
C GLU A 437 14.89 23.61 -11.87
N PRO A 438 16.16 24.06 -11.77
CA PRO A 438 17.33 23.18 -11.87
C PRO A 438 17.63 22.41 -10.57
N TRP A 439 16.94 22.72 -9.46
CA TRP A 439 17.17 22.05 -8.19
C TRP A 439 16.48 20.67 -8.12
N ARG A 440 17.17 19.71 -7.49
CA ARG A 440 16.69 18.33 -7.27
C ARG A 440 15.97 18.17 -5.95
N SER A 441 16.52 18.80 -4.92
CA SER A 441 15.98 18.89 -3.57
C SER A 441 16.45 20.18 -2.89
N HIS A 442 15.67 20.63 -1.91
CA HIS A 442 16.05 21.63 -0.93
C HIS A 442 15.40 21.29 0.42
N PHE A 443 15.89 21.91 1.49
CA PHE A 443 15.43 21.66 2.85
C PHE A 443 14.52 22.77 3.39
N ASP A 444 13.30 22.41 3.79
CA ASP A 444 12.33 23.28 4.48
C ASP A 444 12.56 23.19 5.99
N VAL A 445 13.15 24.25 6.56
CA VAL A 445 13.52 24.34 7.98
C VAL A 445 12.30 24.46 8.89
N GLU A 446 11.23 25.14 8.45
CA GLU A 446 10.03 25.37 9.25
C GLU A 446 9.24 24.08 9.45
N LYS A 447 9.14 23.25 8.39
CA LYS A 447 8.37 22.01 8.38
C LYS A 447 9.21 20.78 8.70
N ASN A 448 10.54 20.91 8.77
CA ASN A 448 11.52 19.83 8.88
C ASN A 448 11.35 18.78 7.75
N LEU A 449 11.16 19.26 6.52
CA LEU A 449 10.90 18.45 5.32
C LEU A 449 11.95 18.65 4.23
N ILE A 450 12.35 17.55 3.58
CA ILE A 450 13.09 17.59 2.32
C ILE A 450 12.09 17.69 1.18
N VAL A 451 12.12 18.80 0.44
CA VAL A 451 11.26 19.01 -0.73
C VAL A 451 12.01 18.50 -1.96
N VAL A 452 11.48 17.45 -2.60
CA VAL A 452 12.06 16.84 -3.80
C VAL A 452 11.33 17.34 -5.05
N ASN A 453 12.09 17.75 -6.08
CA ASN A 453 11.52 18.17 -7.36
C ASN A 453 11.07 16.96 -8.18
N SER A 454 9.76 16.70 -8.21
CA SER A 454 9.17 15.56 -8.93
C SER A 454 9.13 15.74 -10.44
N ALA A 455 9.40 16.95 -10.95
CA ALA A 455 9.51 17.23 -12.38
C ALA A 455 10.96 17.16 -12.91
N HIS A 456 11.96 17.13 -12.02
CA HIS A 456 13.36 17.08 -12.43
C HIS A 456 13.68 15.77 -13.17
N ARG A 457 14.40 15.85 -14.29
CA ARG A 457 14.67 14.72 -15.19
C ARG A 457 15.24 13.48 -14.48
N ASP A 458 16.12 13.68 -13.49
CA ASP A 458 16.75 12.60 -12.73
C ASP A 458 15.74 11.87 -11.82
N PHE A 459 14.72 12.57 -11.29
CA PHE A 459 13.62 11.94 -10.52
C PHE A 459 12.68 11.13 -11.43
N VAL A 460 12.38 11.65 -12.62
CA VAL A 460 11.58 10.96 -13.64
C VAL A 460 12.30 9.68 -14.11
N TYR A 461 13.62 9.74 -14.28
CA TYR A 461 14.45 8.57 -14.55
C TYR A 461 14.46 7.58 -13.38
N ALA A 462 14.70 8.05 -12.15
CA ALA A 462 14.75 7.19 -10.97
C ALA A 462 13.42 6.51 -10.64
N SER A 463 12.30 7.17 -10.93
CA SER A 463 10.94 6.64 -10.70
C SER A 463 10.57 5.43 -11.56
N ARG A 464 11.41 5.02 -12.52
CA ARG A 464 11.20 3.81 -13.34
C ARG A 464 11.28 2.49 -12.57
N GLY A 465 11.82 2.48 -11.34
CA GLY A 465 11.88 1.27 -10.53
C GLY A 465 11.95 1.57 -9.02
N ARG A 466 11.25 0.77 -8.20
CA ARG A 466 11.09 1.03 -6.75
C ARG A 466 12.42 1.19 -6.00
N ALA A 467 13.39 0.31 -6.24
CA ALA A 467 14.72 0.37 -5.64
C ALA A 467 15.56 1.57 -6.12
N LEU A 468 15.44 1.94 -7.41
CA LEU A 468 16.14 3.10 -7.97
C LEU A 468 15.59 4.42 -7.41
N LYS A 469 14.25 4.52 -7.28
CA LYS A 469 13.58 5.66 -6.64
C LYS A 469 13.97 5.79 -5.16
N LEU A 470 14.01 4.67 -4.43
CA LEU A 470 14.47 4.62 -3.03
C LEU A 470 15.90 5.16 -2.89
N ARG A 471 16.87 4.61 -3.64
CA ARG A 471 18.28 5.05 -3.61
C ARG A 471 18.46 6.50 -4.05
N TYR A 472 17.73 6.96 -5.07
CA TYR A 472 17.77 8.36 -5.50
C TYR A 472 17.32 9.31 -4.39
N ILE A 473 16.17 9.02 -3.74
CA ILE A 473 15.68 9.88 -2.64
C ILE A 473 16.61 9.80 -1.43
N ALA A 474 17.17 8.64 -1.11
CA ALA A 474 18.17 8.51 -0.04
C ALA A 474 19.43 9.36 -0.28
N ARG A 475 19.90 9.48 -1.52
CA ARG A 475 21.02 10.38 -1.88
C ARG A 475 20.64 11.87 -1.78
N LEU A 476 19.39 12.23 -2.09
CA LEU A 476 18.88 13.58 -1.83
C LEU A 476 18.78 13.87 -0.33
N PHE A 477 18.42 12.88 0.50
CA PHE A 477 18.54 12.96 1.95
C PHE A 477 19.99 13.18 2.37
N ALA A 478 20.95 12.40 1.87
CA ALA A 478 22.36 12.57 2.22
C ALA A 478 22.86 13.99 1.91
N LYS A 479 22.49 14.55 0.75
CA LYS A 479 22.75 15.96 0.38
C LYS A 479 22.12 16.95 1.38
N GLU A 480 20.79 16.97 1.51
CA GLU A 480 20.09 17.99 2.32
C GLU A 480 20.49 17.90 3.80
N MET A 481 20.79 16.69 4.27
CA MET A 481 21.39 16.49 5.58
C MET A 481 22.78 17.12 5.60
N VAL A 482 23.76 16.67 4.79
CA VAL A 482 25.16 17.15 4.91
C VAL A 482 25.29 18.67 4.80
N CYS A 483 24.52 19.33 3.94
CA CYS A 483 24.46 20.80 3.87
C CYS A 483 23.92 21.49 5.15
N ARG A 484 23.19 20.77 6.01
CA ARG A 484 22.58 21.26 7.26
C ARG A 484 23.37 20.90 8.52
N ASN A 485 23.97 19.71 8.62
CA ASN A 485 24.72 19.28 9.83
C ASN A 485 26.07 20.05 9.83
N PHE A 486 26.59 20.48 8.65
CA PHE A 486 27.90 21.12 8.47
C PHE A 486 27.85 22.51 7.76
N PRO A 487 27.20 23.54 8.33
CA PRO A 487 27.15 24.86 7.73
C PRO A 487 28.55 25.52 7.67
N GLY A 488 28.94 26.00 6.48
CA GLY A 488 30.19 26.73 6.28
C GLY A 488 31.42 25.90 5.93
N LEU A 489 31.32 24.57 5.81
CA LEU A 489 32.40 23.77 5.21
C LEU A 489 32.54 24.05 3.70
N PRO A 490 33.75 23.95 3.13
CA PRO A 490 33.97 24.06 1.70
C PRO A 490 33.39 22.85 0.95
N ALA A 491 33.16 23.02 -0.36
CA ALA A 491 32.36 22.09 -1.17
C ALA A 491 33.01 20.70 -1.35
N ASP A 492 34.34 20.61 -1.32
CA ASP A 492 35.10 19.36 -1.29
C ASP A 492 34.78 18.54 -0.02
N GLN A 493 34.85 19.17 1.15
CA GLN A 493 34.61 18.50 2.43
C GLN A 493 33.13 18.10 2.59
N LEU A 494 32.20 18.89 2.05
CA LEU A 494 30.78 18.52 1.96
C LEU A 494 30.56 17.31 1.03
N LEU A 495 31.33 17.17 -0.06
CA LEU A 495 31.23 16.01 -0.93
C LEU A 495 31.78 14.74 -0.26
N GLU A 496 32.93 14.81 0.43
CA GLU A 496 33.46 13.68 1.20
C GLU A 496 32.45 13.19 2.26
N ARG A 497 31.85 14.09 3.05
CA ARG A 497 30.81 13.74 4.03
C ARG A 497 29.53 13.21 3.39
N MET A 498 29.21 13.63 2.16
CA MET A 498 28.08 13.06 1.41
C MET A 498 28.39 11.65 0.89
N VAL A 499 29.63 11.37 0.47
CA VAL A 499 30.08 10.02 0.06
C VAL A 499 30.06 9.07 1.26
N GLU A 500 30.64 9.49 2.39
CA GLU A 500 30.65 8.74 3.65
C GLU A 500 29.22 8.38 4.09
N LEU A 501 28.33 9.37 4.21
CA LEU A 501 26.94 9.15 4.63
C LEU A 501 26.15 8.31 3.61
N SER A 502 26.43 8.46 2.30
CA SER A 502 25.79 7.64 1.25
C SER A 502 26.23 6.17 1.32
N LEU A 503 27.49 5.90 1.66
CA LEU A 503 28.02 4.53 1.76
C LEU A 503 27.34 3.74 2.89
N TYR A 504 27.35 4.28 4.11
CA TYR A 504 26.72 3.62 5.26
C TYR A 504 25.19 3.55 5.15
N THR A 505 24.54 4.49 4.46
CA THR A 505 23.09 4.40 4.22
C THR A 505 22.74 3.38 3.14
N GLU A 506 23.50 3.27 2.04
CA GLU A 506 23.21 2.28 0.99
C GLU A 506 23.37 0.83 1.46
N ASP A 507 24.28 0.55 2.41
CA ASP A 507 24.42 -0.77 3.05
C ASP A 507 23.17 -1.18 3.86
N ASN A 508 22.45 -0.20 4.43
CA ASN A 508 21.23 -0.39 5.23
C ASN A 508 19.92 -0.16 4.44
N LEU A 509 19.98 0.05 3.12
CA LEU A 509 18.79 0.23 2.25
C LEU A 509 18.28 -1.10 1.68
N THR A 510 17.80 -1.97 2.57
CA THR A 510 17.11 -3.24 2.25
C THR A 510 15.60 -3.15 2.48
#